data_AF-A0A1G7BSG0-F1
#
_entry.id   AF-A0A1G7BSG0-F1
#
_cell.length_a   1.000
_cell.length_b   1.000
_cell.length_c   1.000
_cell.angle_alpha   90.00
_cell.angle_beta   90.00
_cell.angle_gamma   90.00
#
_symmetry.space_group_name_H-M   'P 1'
#
loop_
_entity.id
_entity.type
_entity.pdbx_description
1 polymer ?
#
loop_
_entity_poly.entity_id
_entity_poly.type
_entity_poly.pdbx_seq_one_letter_code
_entity_poly.pdbx_strand_id
1 'polypeptide(L)' 'MTLTDIGTGIAMVLILEGLVYALAPSLVERLLEALRELPLEMRRNLGLLTVVTGLILLWILHG' A
#
# COMPACT_ATOMS: atom_id res chain seq x y z
N MET A 1 9.93 17.39 7.41
CA MET A 1 9.32 16.20 8.01
C MET A 1 9.85 16.04 9.42
N THR A 2 8.95 16.09 10.38
CA THR A 2 9.22 15.85 11.81
C THR A 2 8.95 14.38 12.14
N LEU A 3 9.43 13.90 13.30
CA LEU A 3 9.18 12.52 13.75
C LEU A 3 7.69 12.20 13.88
N THR A 4 6.88 13.22 14.20
CA THR A 4 5.42 13.10 14.31
C THR A 4 4.74 12.89 12.95
N ASP A 5 5.28 13.45 11.86
CA ASP A 5 4.74 13.25 10.50
C ASP A 5 4.92 11.78 10.08
N ILE A 6 6.10 11.22 10.36
CA ILE A 6 6.41 9.81 10.07
C ILE A 6 5.53 8.89 10.93
N GLY A 7 5.38 9.20 12.22
CA GLY A 7 4.52 8.44 13.14
C GLY A 7 3.05 8.42 12.68
N THR A 8 2.53 9.56 12.20
CA THR A 8 1.17 9.66 11.66
C THR A 8 1.00 8.80 10.41
N GLY A 9 1.98 8.81 9.50
CA GLY A 9 1.96 7.97 8.31
C GLY A 9 1.90 6.47 8.65
N ILE A 10 2.72 6.02 9.60
CA ILE A 10 2.71 4.63 10.07
C ILE A 10 1.36 4.27 10.72
N ALA A 11 0.83 5.14 11.58
CA ALA A 11 -0.46 4.89 12.23
C ALA A 11 -1.60 4.76 11.21
N MET A 12 -1.64 5.62 10.19
CA MET A 12 -2.64 5.54 9.12
C MET A 12 -2.54 4.22 8.33
N VAL A 13 -1.33 3.79 7.97
CA VAL A 13 -1.13 2.50 7.28
C VAL A 13 -1.66 1.34 8.12
N LEU A 14 -1.34 1.30 9.42
CA LEU A 14 -1.82 0.23 10.31
C LEU A 14 -3.35 0.21 10.45
N ILE A 15 -3.99 1.39 10.54
CA ILE A 15 -5.45 1.49 10.60
C ILE A 15 -6.07 0.96 9.31
N LEU A 16 -5.59 1.42 8.15
CA LEU A 16 -6.15 1.02 6.85
C LEU A 16 -5.95 -0.48 6.59
N GLU A 17 -4.75 -1.00 6.81
CA GLU A 17 -4.45 -2.43 6.69
C GLU A 17 -5.34 -3.25 7.63
N GLY A 18 -5.39 -2.88 8.91
CA GLY A 18 -6.21 -3.55 9.93
C GLY A 18 -7.70 -3.58 9.58
N LEU A 19 -8.23 -2.48 9.02
CA LEU A 19 -9.63 -2.41 8.57
C LEU A 19 -9.89 -3.36 7.39
N VAL A 20 -8.98 -3.46 6.43
CA VAL A 20 -9.11 -4.39 5.31
C VAL A 20 -9.18 -5.84 5.83
N TYR A 21 -8.31 -6.21 6.77
CA TYR A 21 -8.35 -7.54 7.40
C TYR A 21 -9.62 -7.77 8.23
N ALA A 22 -10.09 -6.77 8.98
CA ALA A 22 -11.23 -6.92 9.87
C ALA A 22 -12.59 -6.94 9.13
N LEU A 23 -12.74 -6.11 8.07
CA LEU A 23 -14.01 -5.92 7.38
C LEU A 23 -14.16 -6.80 6.13
N ALA A 24 -13.06 -7.11 5.45
CA ALA A 24 -13.09 -7.85 4.18
C ALA A 24 -11.94 -8.87 4.05
N PRO A 25 -11.80 -9.83 4.99
CA PRO A 25 -10.71 -10.81 4.94
C PRO A 25 -10.70 -11.64 3.64
N SER A 26 -11.87 -11.98 3.09
CA SER A 26 -11.99 -12.72 1.84
C SER A 26 -11.52 -11.94 0.60
N LEU A 27 -11.55 -10.61 0.65
CA LEU A 27 -10.99 -9.77 -0.42
C LEU A 27 -9.47 -9.88 -0.44
N VAL A 28 -8.83 -9.91 0.74
CA VAL A 28 -7.38 -10.09 0.88
C VAL A 28 -6.94 -11.42 0.29
N GLU A 29 -7.62 -12.51 0.65
CA GLU A 29 -7.32 -13.84 0.13
C GLU A 29 -7.36 -13.87 -1.40
N ARG A 30 -8.43 -13.34 -2.00
CA ARG A 30 -8.59 -13.27 -3.46
C ARG A 30 -7.53 -12.39 -4.13
N LEU A 31 -7.17 -11.27 -3.52
CA LEU A 31 -6.09 -10.41 -4.00
C LEU A 31 -4.74 -11.14 -3.98
N LEU A 32 -4.44 -11.86 -2.90
CA LEU A 32 -3.21 -12.63 -2.78
C LEU A 32 -3.15 -13.78 -3.78
N GLU A 33 -4.27 -14.46 -4.04
CA GLU A 33 -4.38 -15.47 -5.09
C GLU A 33 -4.10 -14.88 -6.47
N ALA A 34 -4.77 -13.78 -6.82
CA ALA A 34 -4.53 -13.09 -8.09
C ALA A 34 -3.08 -12.60 -8.23
N LEU A 35 -2.48 -12.06 -7.17
CA LEU A 35 -1.07 -11.66 -7.17
C LEU A 35 -0.14 -12.86 -7.34
N ARG A 36 -0.48 -14.03 -6.79
CA ARG A 36 0.33 -15.24 -6.90
C ARG A 36 0.35 -15.80 -8.32
N GLU A 37 -0.73 -15.62 -9.08
CA GLU A 37 -0.83 -16.02 -10.49
C GLU A 37 0.04 -15.16 -11.43
N LEU A 38 0.43 -13.96 -11.00
CA LEU A 38 1.27 -13.08 -11.81
C LEU A 38 2.73 -13.58 -11.88
N PRO A 39 3.40 -13.43 -13.04
CA PRO A 39 4.85 -13.60 -13.16
C PRO A 39 5.61 -12.68 -12.18
N LEU A 40 6.79 -13.12 -11.74
CA LEU A 40 7.60 -12.38 -10.77
C LEU A 40 7.94 -10.96 -11.25
N GLU A 41 8.25 -10.79 -12.53
CA GLU A 41 8.55 -9.48 -13.12
C GLU A 41 7.35 -8.53 -13.04
N MET A 42 6.14 -9.02 -13.35
CA MET A 42 4.92 -8.22 -13.27
C MET A 42 4.62 -7.80 -11.83
N ARG A 43 4.81 -8.71 -10.85
CA ARG A 43 4.67 -8.36 -9.42
C ARG A 43 5.64 -7.26 -8.99
N ARG A 44 6.90 -7.32 -9.46
CA ARG A 44 7.89 -6.28 -9.18
C ARG A 44 7.50 -4.95 -9.80
N ASN A 45 7.03 -4.96 -11.05
CA ASN A 45 6.59 -3.76 -11.75
C ASN A 45 5.37 -3.12 -11.08
N LEU A 46 4.40 -3.92 -10.62
CA LEU A 46 3.28 -3.43 -9.83
C LEU A 46 3.77 -2.76 -8.54
N GLY A 47 4.68 -3.39 -7.79
CA GLY A 47 5.25 -2.78 -6.59
C GLY A 47 5.96 -1.46 -6.86
N LEU A 48 6.76 -1.39 -7.93
CA LEU A 48 7.44 -0.16 -8.36
C LEU A 48 6.43 0.94 -8.74
N LEU A 49 5.38 0.60 -9.48
CA LEU A 49 4.31 1.54 -9.83
C LEU A 49 3.61 2.10 -8.58
N THR A 50 3.31 1.25 -7.59
CA THR A 50 2.72 1.69 -6.33
C THR A 50 3.63 2.68 -5.58
N VAL A 51 4.94 2.40 -5.52
CA VAL A 51 5.93 3.29 -4.88
C VAL A 51 6.02 4.63 -5.61
N VAL A 52 6.15 4.61 -6.94
CA VAL A 52 6.24 5.84 -7.75
C VAL A 52 4.96 6.67 -7.62
N THR A 53 3.80 6.03 -7.65
CA THR A 53 2.50 6.71 -7.46
C THR A 53 2.42 7.36 -6.08
N GLY A 54 2.81 6.65 -5.02
CA GLY A 54 2.86 7.18 -3.66
C GLY A 54 3.79 8.40 -3.54
N LEU A 55 4.97 8.34 -4.18
CA LEU A 55 5.91 9.46 -4.21
C LEU A 55 5.34 10.68 -4.94
N ILE A 56 4.68 10.47 -6.08
CA ILE A 56 4.00 11.55 -6.84
C ILE A 56 2.90 12.19 -5.99
N LEU A 57 2.04 11.39 -5.34
CA LEU A 57 0.99 11.90 -4.46
C LEU A 57 1.56 12.68 -3.28
N LEU A 58 2.61 12.15 -2.63
CA LEU A 58 3.28 12.84 -1.55
C LEU A 58 3.82 14.20 -2.01
N TRP A 59 4.46 14.23 -3.19
CA TRP A 59 4.99 15.44 -3.77
C TRP A 59 3.91 16.46 -4.13
N ILE A 60 2.76 16.04 -4.66
CA ILE A 60 1.64 16.94 -4.96
C ILE A 60 1.00 17.50 -3.68
N LEU A 61 0.87 16.68 -2.63
CA LEU A 61 0.18 17.07 -1.40
C LEU A 61 1.06 17.88 -0.44
N HIS A 62 2.38 17.74 -0.52
CA HIS A 62 3.35 18.46 0.31
C HIS A 62 4.20 19.47 -0.48
N GLY A 63 3.95 19.62 -1.78
CA GLY A 63 4.63 20.54 -2.69
C GLY A 63 4.09 21.95 -2.62
#